data_AF-A0A1H3N4B8-F1
#
_entry.id   AF-A0A1H3N4B8-F1
#
_cell.length_a   1.000
_cell.length_b   1.000
_cell.length_c   1.000
_cell.angle_alpha   90.00
_cell.angle_beta   90.00
_cell.angle_gamma   90.00
#
_symmetry.space_group_name_H-M   'P 1'
#
loop_
_entity.id
_entity.type
_entity.pdbx_description
1 polymer ?
#
loop_
_entity_poly.entity_id
_entity_poly.type
_entity_poly.pdbx_seq_one_letter_code
_entity_poly.pdbx_strand_id
1 'polypeptide(L)'
;MSDYEDGYEAGRNAPNIRQSYQNGKAIGNGLSVLLGLGFRLVVETLVLAPFLVLGLVLTTNLAFLGPGFGYARLLSIGALAYGFYALLYLLKGVAIGLRLRGTRHWLLPFTLCLLVACFIPSLLLHLFIVHTVKAAHPVLVWVVPGLFALYTYSRYRFTEDIAPNIVLWAYRRGYHWTVK
;
A
#
# COMPACT_ATOMS: atom_id res chain seq x y z
N MET A 1 -15.50 56.04 8.50
CA MET A 1 -15.45 54.57 8.68
C MET A 1 -15.10 53.85 7.36
N SER A 2 -15.21 54.51 6.19
CA SER A 2 -14.82 53.90 4.90
C SER A 2 -13.30 53.84 4.67
N ASP A 3 -12.50 54.81 5.14
CA ASP A 3 -11.04 54.82 4.89
C ASP A 3 -10.29 53.58 5.39
N TYR A 4 -10.77 52.96 6.47
CA TYR A 4 -10.18 51.72 6.98
C TYR A 4 -10.53 50.52 6.10
N GLU A 5 -11.78 50.43 5.63
CA GLU A 5 -12.21 49.39 4.70
C GLU A 5 -11.54 49.56 3.34
N ASP A 6 -11.43 50.78 2.83
CA ASP A 6 -10.75 51.10 1.58
C ASP A 6 -9.25 50.78 1.66
N GLY A 7 -8.59 51.11 2.78
CA GLY A 7 -7.19 50.74 3.03
C GLY A 7 -6.99 49.23 3.18
N TYR A 8 -7.93 48.53 3.81
CA TYR A 8 -7.91 47.08 3.96
C TYR A 8 -8.12 46.35 2.62
N GLU A 9 -9.05 46.83 1.78
CA GLU A 9 -9.27 46.30 0.44
C GLU A 9 -8.11 46.62 -0.51
N ALA A 10 -7.52 47.82 -0.43
CA ALA A 10 -6.33 48.18 -1.17
C ALA A 10 -5.11 47.31 -0.78
N GLY A 11 -4.95 47.02 0.51
CA GLY A 11 -3.93 46.09 1.00
C GLY A 11 -4.15 44.65 0.54
N ARG A 12 -5.41 44.18 0.55
CA ARG A 12 -5.77 42.84 0.05
C ARG A 12 -5.58 42.68 -1.46
N ASN A 13 -5.86 43.74 -2.22
CA ASN A 13 -5.72 43.77 -3.68
C ASN A 13 -4.32 44.17 -4.15
N ALA A 14 -3.42 44.52 -3.23
CA ALA A 14 -2.04 44.85 -3.55
C ALA A 14 -1.40 43.67 -4.32
N PRO A 15 -0.86 43.91 -5.53
CA PRO A 15 -0.36 42.85 -6.41
C PRO A 15 0.72 42.01 -5.73
N ASN A 16 1.53 42.65 -4.89
CA ASN A 16 2.62 42.03 -4.13
C ASN A 16 2.11 41.01 -3.10
N ILE A 17 1.01 41.33 -2.39
CA ILE A 17 0.41 40.45 -1.37
C ILE A 17 -0.33 39.29 -2.04
N ARG A 18 -1.05 39.58 -3.14
CA ARG A 18 -1.74 38.56 -3.93
C ARG A 18 -0.76 37.56 -4.54
N GLN A 19 0.38 38.04 -5.05
CA GLN A 19 1.44 37.21 -5.60
C GLN A 19 2.11 36.35 -4.52
N SER A 20 2.43 36.90 -3.34
CA SER A 20 2.96 36.11 -2.22
C SER A 20 1.98 35.05 -1.70
N TYR A 21 0.68 35.37 -1.64
CA TYR A 21 -0.35 34.40 -1.26
C TYR A 21 -0.53 33.28 -2.31
N GLN A 22 -0.53 33.63 -3.59
CA GLN A 22 -0.60 32.66 -4.69
C GLN A 22 0.64 31.75 -4.73
N ASN A 23 1.82 32.32 -4.53
CA ASN A 23 3.07 31.57 -4.42
C ASN A 23 3.07 30.66 -3.18
N GLY A 24 2.64 31.15 -2.02
CA GLY A 24 2.50 30.35 -0.80
C GLY A 24 1.51 29.19 -0.95
N LYS A 25 0.38 29.44 -1.62
CA LYS A 25 -0.62 28.41 -1.93
C LYS A 25 -0.09 27.39 -2.95
N ALA A 26 0.66 27.82 -3.97
CA ALA A 26 1.28 26.93 -4.95
C ALA A 26 2.38 26.06 -4.33
N ILE A 27 3.22 26.63 -3.46
CA ILE A 27 4.25 25.89 -2.71
C ILE A 27 3.60 24.91 -1.74
N GLY A 28 2.58 25.33 -0.99
CA GLY A 28 1.83 24.47 -0.07
C GLY A 28 1.14 23.31 -0.79
N ASN A 29 0.51 23.58 -1.94
CA ASN A 29 -0.07 22.53 -2.78
C ASN A 29 1.02 21.58 -3.31
N GLY A 30 2.13 22.11 -3.84
CA GLY A 30 3.24 21.29 -4.34
C GLY A 30 3.83 20.37 -3.26
N LEU A 31 4.06 20.90 -2.05
CA LEU A 31 4.56 20.12 -0.92
C LEU A 31 3.56 19.04 -0.49
N SER A 32 2.27 19.36 -0.43
CA SER A 32 1.23 18.38 -0.08
C SER A 32 1.15 17.22 -1.09
N VAL A 33 1.32 17.52 -2.38
CA VAL A 33 1.33 16.51 -3.45
C VAL A 33 2.59 15.63 -3.34
N LEU A 34 3.75 16.22 -3.10
CA LEU A 34 5.01 15.48 -2.93
C LEU A 34 4.97 14.57 -1.69
N LEU A 35 4.50 15.08 -0.56
CA LEU A 35 4.33 14.29 0.66
C LEU A 35 3.31 13.17 0.46
N GLY A 36 2.20 13.45 -0.23
CA GLY A 36 1.19 12.45 -0.57
C GLY A 36 1.72 11.35 -1.47
N LEU A 37 2.48 11.71 -2.52
CA LEU A 37 3.14 10.75 -3.42
C LEU A 37 4.19 9.92 -2.69
N GLY A 38 5.04 10.55 -1.88
CA GLY A 38 6.06 9.88 -1.08
C GLY A 38 5.45 8.88 -0.10
N PHE A 39 4.44 9.31 0.66
CA PHE A 39 3.72 8.42 1.58
C PHE A 39 3.08 7.25 0.85
N ARG A 40 2.45 7.49 -0.31
CA ARG A 40 1.87 6.43 -1.12
C ARG A 40 2.93 5.43 -1.59
N LEU A 41 4.09 5.89 -2.06
CA LEU A 41 5.19 5.02 -2.47
C LEU A 41 5.70 4.19 -1.30
N VAL A 42 5.90 4.79 -0.12
CA VAL A 42 6.34 4.07 1.09
C VAL A 42 5.34 2.99 1.48
N VAL A 43 4.04 3.29 1.43
CA VAL A 43 3.00 2.29 1.73
C VAL A 43 3.03 1.15 0.71
N GLU A 44 3.05 1.46 -0.59
CA GLU A 44 3.06 0.45 -1.65
C GLU A 44 4.30 -0.44 -1.56
N THR A 45 5.48 0.15 -1.30
CA THR A 45 6.72 -0.62 -1.12
C THR A 45 6.70 -1.45 0.14
N LEU A 46 6.16 -0.95 1.26
CA LEU A 46 6.06 -1.69 2.51
C LEU A 46 5.10 -2.87 2.42
N VAL A 47 4.03 -2.72 1.65
CA VAL A 47 3.08 -3.78 1.35
C VAL A 47 3.66 -4.81 0.37
N LEU A 48 4.48 -4.38 -0.58
CA LEU A 48 5.17 -5.27 -1.52
C LEU A 48 6.40 -5.95 -0.90
N ALA A 49 6.97 -5.36 0.15
CA ALA A 49 8.17 -5.81 0.84
C ALA A 49 8.15 -7.31 1.22
N PRO A 50 7.10 -7.88 1.84
CA PRO A 50 7.11 -9.31 2.15
C PRO A 50 7.21 -10.20 0.90
N PHE A 51 6.58 -9.82 -0.21
CA PHE A 51 6.68 -10.58 -1.46
C PHE A 51 8.06 -10.46 -2.09
N LEU A 52 8.69 -9.29 -1.99
CA LEU A 52 10.07 -9.07 -2.44
C LEU A 52 11.08 -9.84 -1.60
N VAL A 53 10.93 -9.82 -0.27
CA VAL A 53 11.78 -10.59 0.65
C VAL A 53 11.63 -12.08 0.37
N LEU A 54 10.40 -12.57 0.17
CA LEU A 54 10.16 -13.97 -0.19
C LEU A 54 10.80 -14.32 -1.54
N GLY A 55 10.64 -13.47 -2.56
CA GLY A 55 11.31 -13.63 -3.85
C GLY A 55 12.84 -13.64 -3.73
N LEU A 56 13.40 -12.78 -2.88
CA LEU A 56 14.84 -12.75 -2.58
C LEU A 56 15.30 -14.06 -1.94
N VAL A 57 14.60 -14.55 -0.91
CA VAL A 57 14.95 -15.80 -0.20
C VAL A 57 14.84 -17.00 -1.13
N LEU A 58 13.83 -17.06 -2.00
CA LEU A 58 13.71 -18.15 -2.97
C LEU A 58 14.85 -18.11 -4.00
N THR A 59 15.20 -16.92 -4.49
CA THR A 59 16.27 -16.75 -5.49
C THR A 59 17.67 -16.88 -4.91
N THR A 60 17.88 -16.64 -3.61
CA THR A 60 19.16 -16.89 -2.94
C THR A 60 19.52 -18.37 -2.87
N ASN A 61 18.52 -19.25 -2.81
CA ASN A 61 18.73 -20.69 -2.81
C ASN A 61 18.97 -21.26 -4.23
N LEU A 62 18.71 -20.47 -5.27
CA LEU A 62 18.85 -20.89 -6.66
C LEU A 62 20.24 -20.48 -7.18
N ALA A 63 21.24 -21.31 -6.90
CA ALA A 63 22.62 -21.11 -7.33
C ALA A 63 22.80 -21.01 -8.86
N PHE A 64 21.81 -21.47 -9.65
CA PHE A 64 21.86 -21.44 -11.12
C PHE A 64 21.67 -20.02 -11.71
N LEU A 65 21.11 -19.06 -10.97
CA LEU A 65 20.76 -17.72 -11.50
C LEU A 65 21.95 -16.75 -11.67
N GLY A 66 23.18 -17.22 -11.48
CA GLY A 66 24.38 -16.40 -11.60
C GLY A 66 24.64 -15.50 -10.38
N PRO A 67 25.57 -14.53 -10.48
CA PRO A 67 26.03 -13.74 -9.33
C PRO A 67 24.90 -12.97 -8.65
N GLY A 68 25.07 -12.71 -7.34
CA GLY A 68 24.02 -12.31 -6.40
C GLY A 68 23.12 -11.13 -6.80
N PHE A 69 23.60 -10.22 -7.66
CA PHE A 69 22.86 -9.06 -8.17
C PHE A 69 22.85 -8.97 -9.72
N GLY A 70 22.86 -10.11 -10.41
CA GLY A 70 22.67 -10.12 -11.87
C GLY A 70 21.25 -9.72 -12.28
N TYR A 71 21.10 -9.14 -13.48
CA TYR A 71 19.79 -8.76 -14.05
C TYR A 71 18.77 -9.90 -14.04
N ALA A 72 19.21 -11.14 -14.33
CA ALA A 72 18.37 -12.33 -14.30
C ALA A 72 17.78 -12.61 -12.90
N ARG A 73 18.56 -12.36 -11.85
CA ARG A 73 18.12 -12.55 -10.47
C ARG A 73 17.13 -11.48 -10.03
N LEU A 74 17.37 -10.21 -10.40
CA LEU A 74 16.39 -9.13 -10.14
C LEU A 74 15.06 -9.39 -10.86
N LEU A 75 15.11 -9.81 -12.13
CA LEU A 75 13.90 -10.15 -12.89
C LEU A 75 13.13 -11.31 -12.26
N SER A 76 13.82 -12.36 -11.81
CA SER A 76 13.15 -13.50 -11.14
C SER A 76 12.54 -13.11 -9.79
N ILE A 77 13.19 -12.27 -8.99
CA ILE A 77 12.60 -11.73 -7.75
C ILE A 77 11.32 -10.96 -8.06
N GLY A 78 11.36 -10.06 -9.05
CA GLY A 78 10.20 -9.29 -9.50
C GLY A 78 9.07 -10.19 -10.01
N ALA A 79 9.40 -11.20 -10.81
CA ALA A 79 8.43 -12.16 -11.34
C ALA A 79 7.78 -13.00 -10.23
N LEU A 80 8.54 -13.46 -9.25
CA LEU A 80 8.03 -14.17 -8.08
C LEU A 80 7.12 -13.28 -7.24
N ALA A 81 7.55 -12.05 -6.94
CA ALA A 81 6.75 -11.09 -6.18
C ALA A 81 5.42 -10.79 -6.89
N TYR A 82 5.46 -10.59 -8.22
CA TYR A 82 4.26 -10.45 -9.03
C TYR A 82 3.38 -11.70 -9.00
N GLY A 83 3.98 -12.90 -9.05
CA GLY A 83 3.27 -14.17 -8.95
C GLY A 83 2.50 -14.31 -7.63
N PHE A 84 3.15 -14.03 -6.50
CA PHE A 84 2.48 -14.03 -5.19
C PHE A 84 1.39 -12.96 -5.11
N TYR A 85 1.63 -11.78 -5.66
CA TYR A 85 0.63 -10.71 -5.72
C TYR A 85 -0.60 -11.14 -6.56
N ALA A 86 -0.39 -11.74 -7.73
CA ALA A 86 -1.46 -12.27 -8.56
C ALA A 86 -2.22 -13.41 -7.86
N LEU A 87 -1.52 -14.29 -7.14
CA LEU A 87 -2.13 -15.36 -6.35
C LEU A 87 -3.07 -14.80 -5.27
N LEU A 88 -2.68 -13.72 -4.59
CA LEU A 88 -3.56 -13.08 -3.60
C LEU A 88 -4.85 -12.55 -4.21
N TYR A 89 -4.78 -11.93 -5.38
CA TYR A 89 -5.98 -11.46 -6.08
C TYR A 89 -6.82 -12.60 -6.65
N LEU A 90 -6.20 -13.72 -7.01
CA LEU A 90 -6.93 -14.94 -7.35
C LEU A 90 -7.72 -15.44 -6.12
N LEU A 91 -7.09 -15.53 -4.95
CA LEU A 91 -7.77 -15.91 -3.71
C LEU A 91 -8.87 -14.92 -3.32
N LYS A 92 -8.65 -13.61 -3.51
CA LYS A 92 -9.69 -12.59 -3.33
C LYS A 92 -10.89 -12.86 -4.23
N GLY A 93 -10.68 -13.18 -5.51
CA GLY A 93 -11.75 -13.54 -6.45
C GLY A 93 -12.54 -14.78 -6.02
N VAL A 94 -11.83 -15.81 -5.56
CA VAL A 94 -12.44 -17.03 -5.00
C VAL A 94 -13.27 -16.71 -3.75
N ALA A 95 -12.75 -15.91 -2.83
CA ALA A 95 -13.46 -15.51 -1.61
C ALA A 95 -14.76 -14.75 -1.92
N ILE A 96 -14.72 -13.81 -2.87
CA ILE A 96 -15.91 -13.04 -3.26
C ILE A 96 -16.94 -13.93 -3.94
N GLY A 97 -16.55 -14.79 -4.89
CA GLY A 97 -17.50 -15.69 -5.54
C GLY A 97 -18.13 -16.71 -4.58
N LEU A 98 -17.36 -17.25 -3.63
CA LEU A 98 -17.90 -18.11 -2.55
C LEU A 98 -18.83 -17.36 -1.59
N ARG A 99 -18.56 -16.07 -1.32
CA ARG A 99 -19.41 -15.22 -0.49
C ARG A 99 -20.76 -15.00 -1.16
N LEU A 100 -20.80 -14.76 -2.48
CA LEU A 100 -22.04 -14.63 -3.24
C LEU A 100 -22.86 -15.92 -3.24
N ARG A 101 -22.20 -17.08 -3.15
CA ARG A 101 -22.86 -18.40 -3.04
C ARG A 101 -23.45 -18.67 -1.65
N GLY A 102 -23.25 -17.78 -0.66
CA GLY A 102 -23.80 -17.92 0.69
C GLY A 102 -23.12 -19.00 1.56
N THR A 103 -22.06 -19.64 1.07
CA THR A 103 -21.36 -20.72 1.81
C THR A 103 -20.28 -20.15 2.74
N ARG A 104 -20.25 -20.54 4.02
CA ARG A 104 -19.23 -20.04 5.00
C ARG A 104 -17.77 -20.37 4.63
N HIS A 105 -17.53 -21.23 3.65
CA HIS A 105 -16.19 -21.58 3.16
C HIS A 105 -15.42 -20.38 2.58
N TRP A 106 -16.10 -19.28 2.25
CA TRP A 106 -15.45 -18.04 1.80
C TRP A 106 -14.49 -17.43 2.84
N LEU A 107 -14.67 -17.75 4.12
CA LEU A 107 -13.82 -17.28 5.21
C LEU A 107 -12.38 -17.81 5.09
N LEU A 108 -12.15 -19.00 4.57
CA LEU A 108 -10.80 -19.58 4.45
C LEU A 108 -9.89 -18.79 3.50
N PRO A 109 -10.24 -18.59 2.20
CA PRO A 109 -9.42 -17.80 1.30
C PRO A 109 -9.36 -16.32 1.74
N PHE A 110 -10.39 -15.82 2.42
CA PHE A 110 -10.43 -14.47 2.94
C PHE A 110 -9.45 -14.25 4.11
N THR A 111 -9.45 -15.13 5.12
CA THR A 111 -8.51 -15.05 6.24
C THR A 111 -7.08 -15.25 5.78
N LEU A 112 -6.85 -16.14 4.80
CA LEU A 112 -5.52 -16.33 4.23
C LEU A 112 -5.05 -15.06 3.49
N CYS A 113 -5.93 -14.43 2.71
CA CYS A 113 -5.62 -13.17 2.05
C CYS A 113 -5.28 -12.07 3.07
N LEU A 114 -6.04 -11.97 4.16
CA LEU A 114 -5.79 -11.02 5.26
C LEU A 114 -4.47 -11.29 5.99
N LEU A 115 -4.17 -12.55 6.28
CA LEU A 115 -2.91 -12.91 6.94
C LEU A 115 -1.73 -12.51 6.06
N VAL A 116 -1.76 -12.85 4.77
CA VAL A 116 -0.63 -12.56 3.90
C VAL A 116 -0.50 -11.06 3.61
N ALA A 117 -1.61 -10.37 3.33
CA ALA A 117 -1.57 -8.97 2.89
C ALA A 117 -1.52 -7.94 4.03
N CYS A 118 -2.05 -8.27 5.21
CA CYS A 118 -2.09 -7.33 6.35
C CYS A 118 -1.17 -7.77 7.49
N PHE A 119 -1.20 -9.06 7.87
CA PHE A 119 -0.46 -9.53 9.04
C PHE A 119 1.05 -9.62 8.78
N ILE A 120 1.48 -10.19 7.66
CA ILE A 120 2.92 -10.27 7.32
C ILE A 120 3.59 -8.89 7.24
N PRO A 121 3.10 -7.90 6.48
CA PRO A 121 3.78 -6.61 6.42
C PRO A 121 3.68 -5.82 7.74
N SER A 122 2.61 -6.02 8.53
CA SER A 122 2.51 -5.48 9.89
C SER A 122 3.58 -6.07 10.82
N LEU A 123 3.84 -7.38 10.75
CA LEU A 123 4.93 -8.02 11.50
C LEU A 123 6.31 -7.52 11.08
N LEU A 124 6.55 -7.33 9.78
CA LEU A 124 7.82 -6.73 9.32
C LEU A 124 8.00 -5.32 9.90
N LEU A 125 6.95 -4.51 9.91
CA LEU A 125 6.99 -3.17 10.50
C LEU A 125 7.25 -3.21 12.00
N HIS A 126 6.62 -4.15 12.72
CA HIS A 126 6.87 -4.37 14.14
C HIS A 126 8.34 -4.71 14.41
N LEU A 127 8.90 -5.68 13.70
CA LEU A 127 10.31 -6.08 13.84
C LEU A 127 11.25 -4.91 13.53
N PHE A 128 10.94 -4.14 12.49
CA PHE A 128 11.70 -2.95 12.11
C PHE A 128 11.70 -1.91 13.23
N ILE A 129 10.55 -1.59 13.83
CA ILE A 129 10.44 -0.64 14.93
C ILE A 129 11.25 -1.11 16.15
N VAL A 130 11.12 -2.39 16.52
CA VAL A 130 11.86 -2.97 17.66
C VAL A 130 13.37 -2.86 17.48
N HIS A 131 13.87 -3.08 16.25
CA HIS A 131 15.31 -3.07 15.98
C HIS A 131 15.90 -1.67 15.78
N THR A 132 15.12 -0.74 15.22
CA THR A 132 15.59 0.61 14.91
C THR A 132 15.40 1.58 16.06
N VAL A 133 14.33 1.45 16.83
CA VAL A 133 13.98 2.39 17.89
C VAL A 133 14.26 1.76 19.25
N LYS A 134 15.51 1.89 19.71
CA LYS A 134 16.00 1.32 20.99
C LYS A 134 15.25 1.78 22.25
N ALA A 135 14.51 2.90 22.18
CA ALA A 135 13.75 3.47 23.29
C ALA A 135 12.26 3.67 22.96
N ALA A 136 11.71 2.88 22.02
CA ALA A 136 10.29 2.96 21.71
C ALA A 136 9.45 2.55 22.93
N HIS A 137 8.45 3.37 23.27
CA HIS A 137 7.49 3.00 24.30
C HIS A 137 6.79 1.69 23.91
N PRO A 138 6.65 0.71 24.83
CA PRO A 138 6.15 -0.64 24.49
C PRO A 138 4.76 -0.60 23.83
N VAL A 139 3.94 0.39 24.18
CA VAL A 139 2.62 0.60 23.56
C VAL A 139 2.74 0.98 22.08
N LEU A 140 3.67 1.86 21.70
CA LEU A 140 3.83 2.31 20.31
C LEU A 140 4.28 1.17 19.39
N VAL A 141 5.08 0.26 19.92
CA VAL A 141 5.59 -0.92 19.21
C VAL A 141 4.47 -1.86 18.75
N TRP A 142 3.34 -1.89 19.45
CA TRP A 142 2.17 -2.69 19.07
C TRP A 142 1.10 -1.87 18.34
N VAL A 143 0.90 -0.62 18.75
CA VAL A 143 -0.14 0.26 18.18
C VAL A 143 0.17 0.65 16.73
N VAL A 144 1.43 0.97 16.41
CA VAL A 144 1.80 1.40 15.05
C VAL A 144 1.61 0.26 14.02
N PRO A 145 2.10 -0.97 14.25
CA PRO A 145 1.82 -2.10 13.37
C PRO A 145 0.33 -2.46 13.27
N GLY A 146 -0.41 -2.36 14.38
CA GLY A 146 -1.86 -2.61 14.39
C GLY A 146 -2.63 -1.60 13.54
N LEU A 147 -2.33 -0.30 13.70
CA LEU A 147 -2.89 0.76 12.86
C LEU A 147 -2.53 0.57 11.39
N PHE A 148 -1.30 0.14 11.10
CA PHE A 148 -0.87 -0.16 9.74
C PHE A 148 -1.63 -1.35 9.13
N ALA A 149 -1.87 -2.42 9.89
CA ALA A 149 -2.69 -3.55 9.46
C ALA A 149 -4.14 -3.11 9.14
N LEU A 150 -4.72 -2.25 9.99
CA LEU A 150 -6.06 -1.72 9.74
C LEU A 150 -6.11 -0.80 8.52
N TYR A 151 -5.08 0.03 8.33
CA TYR A 151 -4.96 0.91 7.17
C TYR A 151 -4.83 0.11 5.86
N THR A 152 -3.95 -0.91 5.84
CA THR A 152 -3.81 -1.81 4.68
C THR A 152 -5.11 -2.56 4.38
N TYR A 153 -5.81 -3.05 5.41
CA TYR A 153 -7.15 -3.64 5.25
C TYR A 153 -8.13 -2.69 4.56
N SER A 154 -8.25 -1.46 5.06
CA SER A 154 -9.13 -0.44 4.48
C SER A 154 -8.74 -0.09 3.04
N ARG A 155 -7.44 -0.09 2.74
CA ARG A 155 -6.91 0.26 1.42
C ARG A 155 -7.24 -0.78 0.36
N TYR A 156 -7.10 -2.06 0.70
CA TYR A 156 -7.34 -3.19 -0.23
C TYR A 156 -8.81 -3.47 -0.50
N ARG A 157 -9.73 -2.89 0.31
CA ARG A 157 -11.19 -3.06 0.21
C ARG A 157 -11.53 -4.52 -0.10
N PHE A 158 -11.04 -5.44 0.74
CA PHE A 158 -11.11 -6.89 0.48
C PHE A 158 -12.54 -7.40 0.32
N THR A 159 -13.51 -6.68 0.88
CA THR A 159 -14.93 -6.97 0.82
C THR A 159 -15.60 -6.53 -0.49
N GLU A 160 -14.90 -5.77 -1.33
CA GLU A 160 -15.42 -5.22 -2.57
C GLU A 160 -14.81 -5.88 -3.80
N ASP A 161 -15.63 -6.00 -4.85
CA ASP A 161 -15.26 -6.52 -6.17
C ASP A 161 -14.48 -5.45 -6.96
N ILE A 162 -13.28 -5.15 -6.48
CA ILE A 162 -12.35 -4.21 -7.12
C ILE A 162 -10.97 -4.88 -7.17
N ALA A 163 -10.40 -4.94 -8.37
CA ALA A 163 -9.05 -5.43 -8.62
C ALA A 163 -8.29 -4.49 -9.59
N PRO A 164 -6.98 -4.29 -9.40
CA PRO A 164 -6.16 -3.49 -10.31
C PRO A 164 -6.01 -4.19 -11.67
N ASN A 165 -5.96 -3.40 -12.75
CA ASN A 165 -5.92 -3.90 -14.14
C ASN A 165 -4.82 -4.94 -14.41
N ILE A 166 -3.65 -4.80 -13.77
CA ILE A 166 -2.49 -5.68 -13.99
C ILE A 166 -2.79 -7.12 -13.55
N VAL A 167 -3.60 -7.32 -12.51
CA VAL A 167 -3.95 -8.64 -11.94
C VAL A 167 -5.42 -8.99 -12.10
N LEU A 168 -6.17 -8.21 -12.88
CA LEU A 168 -7.59 -8.43 -13.13
C LEU A 168 -7.86 -9.81 -13.75
N TRP A 169 -6.93 -10.30 -14.57
CA TRP A 169 -7.01 -11.64 -15.17
C TRP A 169 -7.02 -12.74 -14.09
N ALA A 170 -6.18 -12.62 -13.06
CA ALA A 170 -6.07 -13.59 -11.97
C ALA A 170 -7.33 -13.56 -11.08
N TYR A 171 -7.79 -12.34 -10.78
CA TYR A 171 -9.05 -12.11 -10.06
C TYR A 171 -10.25 -12.75 -10.77
N ARG A 172 -10.46 -12.44 -12.05
CA ARG A 172 -11.57 -12.97 -12.86
C ARG A 172 -11.53 -14.49 -12.95
N ARG A 173 -10.34 -15.06 -13.05
CA ARG A 173 -10.17 -16.52 -13.10
C ARG A 173 -10.61 -17.17 -11.78
N GLY A 174 -10.21 -16.62 -10.63
CA GLY A 174 -10.67 -17.08 -9.31
C GLY A 174 -12.18 -16.94 -9.12
N TYR A 175 -12.76 -15.82 -9.56
CA TYR A 175 -14.20 -15.59 -9.52
C TYR A 175 -14.98 -16.61 -10.37
N HIS A 176 -14.60 -16.80 -11.63
CA HIS A 176 -15.28 -17.75 -12.54
C HIS A 176 -15.25 -19.21 -12.05
N TRP A 177 -14.20 -19.61 -11.34
CA TRP A 177 -14.09 -20.97 -10.81
C TRP A 177 -15.13 -21.28 -9.72
N THR A 178 -15.64 -20.26 -9.02
CA THR A 178 -16.52 -20.44 -7.86
C THR A 178 -18.01 -20.19 -8.16
N VAL A 179 -18.30 -19.46 -9.24
CA VAL A 179 -19.65 -19.07 -9.67
C VAL A 179 -20.31 -20.11 -10.61
N LYS A 180 -19.66 -21.25 -10.87
CA LYS A 180 -20.32 -22.44 -11.44
C LYS A 180 -21.17 -23.16 -10.40
#